data_AF-A0A0S8EAV5-F1
#
_entry.id   AF-A0A0S8EAV5-F1
#
_cell.length_a   1.000
_cell.length_b   1.000
_cell.length_c   1.000
_cell.angle_alpha   90.00
_cell.angle_beta   90.00
_cell.angle_gamma   90.00
#
_symmetry.space_group_name_H-M   'P 1'
#
loop_
_entity.id
_entity.type
_entity.pdbx_description
1 polymer ?
#
loop_
_entity_poly.entity_id
_entity_poly.type
_entity_poly.pdbx_seq_one_letter_code
_entity_poly.pdbx_strand_id
1 'polypeptide(L)' 'MQIDWQRTIDEILSNRIRCPRCDALVPEVMVGYSRASSAGQFAPICQDCSPRQECDARKLVVL' A
#
# COMPACT_ATOMS: atom_id res chain seq x y z
N MET A 1 0.45 34.24 2.67
CA MET A 1 0.21 32.79 2.77
C MET A 1 -0.13 32.51 4.23
N GLN A 2 -1.37 32.17 4.55
CA GLN A 2 -1.79 31.91 5.93
C GLN A 2 -1.77 30.40 6.12
N ILE A 3 -0.81 29.91 6.92
CA ILE A 3 -0.66 28.49 7.19
C ILE A 3 -1.68 28.11 8.27
N ASP A 4 -2.54 27.16 7.94
CA ASP A 4 -3.45 26.54 8.89
C ASP A 4 -2.66 25.53 9.75
N TRP A 5 -2.12 26.05 10.84
CA TRP A 5 -1.29 25.28 11.77
C TRP A 5 -2.03 24.12 12.42
N GLN A 6 -3.35 24.23 12.61
CA GLN A 6 -4.14 23.15 13.21
C GLN A 6 -4.15 21.94 12.29
N ARG A 7 -4.48 22.17 11.01
CA ARG A 7 -4.44 21.13 9.98
C ARG A 7 -3.04 20.52 9.82
N THR A 8 -2.00 21.35 9.84
CA THR A 8 -0.61 20.86 9.72
C THR A 8 -0.19 19.98 10.90
N ILE A 9 -0.56 20.36 12.13
CA ILE A 9 -0.29 19.55 13.33
C ILE A 9 -1.04 18.21 13.24
N ASP A 10 -2.31 18.23 12.84
CA ASP A 10 -3.11 17.02 12.67
C ASP A 10 -2.51 16.10 11.60
N GLU A 11 -2.01 16.65 10.49
CA GLU A 11 -1.32 15.87 9.45
C GLU A 11 0.00 15.26 9.95
N ILE A 12 0.78 15.98 10.76
CA ILE A 12 2.05 15.50 11.33
C ILE A 12 1.83 14.43 12.41
N LEU A 13 0.87 14.65 13.30
CA LEU A 13 0.60 13.77 14.44
C LEU A 13 -0.33 12.61 14.09
N SER A 14 -1.02 12.67 12.96
CA SER A 14 -1.82 11.54 12.50
C SER A 14 -0.92 10.32 12.28
N ASN A 15 -1.28 9.21 12.92
CA ASN A 15 -0.66 7.89 12.72
C ASN A 15 -0.97 7.38 11.31
N ARG A 16 -0.39 8.02 10.29
CA ARG A 16 -0.58 7.64 8.90
C ARG A 16 0.48 6.64 8.49
N ILE A 17 0.04 5.68 7.70
CA ILE A 17 0.88 4.67 7.08
C ILE A 17 1.12 5.11 5.64
N ARG A 18 2.36 4.96 5.19
CA ARG A 18 2.74 5.19 3.80
C ARG A 18 2.30 3.99 2.97
N CYS A 19 1.42 4.21 2.01
CA CYS A 19 0.99 3.18 1.07
C CYS A 19 2.21 2.70 0.28
N PRO A 20 2.59 1.40 0.35
CA PRO A 20 3.79 0.90 -0.33
C PRO A 20 3.66 0.92 -1.87
N ARG A 21 2.47 1.22 -2.40
CA ARG A 21 2.18 1.28 -3.84
C ARG A 21 2.34 2.68 -4.42
N CYS A 22 1.69 3.67 -3.82
CA CYS A 22 1.57 5.03 -4.39
C CYS A 22 2.15 6.11 -3.49
N ASP A 23 2.76 5.74 -2.37
CA ASP A 23 3.38 6.64 -1.40
C ASP A 23 2.40 7.57 -0.65
N ALA A 24 1.09 7.41 -0.88
CA ALA A 24 0.07 8.17 -0.17
C ALA A 24 0.07 7.85 1.33
N LEU A 25 -0.06 8.90 2.16
CA LEU A 25 -0.24 8.76 3.60
C LEU A 25 -1.73 8.54 3.92
N VAL A 26 -2.07 7.34 4.38
CA VAL A 26 -3.44 6.90 4.68
C VAL A 26 -3.58 6.52 6.16
N PRO A 27 -4.76 6.67 6.77
CA PRO A 27 -4.97 6.30 8.17
C PRO A 27 -4.97 4.79 8.41
N GLU A 28 -5.26 4.00 7.36
CA GLU A 28 -5.30 2.54 7.40
C GLU A 28 -4.87 1.94 6.05
N VAL A 29 -4.39 0.70 6.08
CA VAL A 29 -4.07 -0.11 4.90
C VAL A 29 -4.60 -1.51 5.12
N MET A 30 -5.22 -2.09 4.10
CA MET A 30 -5.75 -3.44 4.17
C MET A 30 -4.72 -4.42 3.63
N VAL A 31 -4.27 -5.34 4.48
CA VAL A 31 -3.28 -6.37 4.11
C VAL A 31 -3.97 -7.73 4.08
N GLY A 32 -3.81 -8.46 2.97
CA GLY A 32 -4.41 -9.79 2.80
C GLY A 32 -3.60 -10.70 1.90
N TYR A 33 -4.12 -11.90 1.66
CA TYR A 33 -3.54 -12.86 0.72
C TYR A 33 -4.49 -13.10 -0.45
N SER A 34 -3.97 -13.05 -1.67
CA SER A 34 -4.74 -13.36 -2.89
C SER A 34 -4.01 -14.35 -3.78
N ARG A 35 -4.78 -15.23 -4.43
CA ARG A 35 -4.31 -16.09 -5.54
C ARG A 35 -4.71 -15.55 -6.90
N ALA A 36 -5.54 -14.51 -6.96
CA ALA A 36 -5.98 -13.94 -8.23
C ALA A 36 -4.78 -13.34 -8.97
N SER A 37 -4.60 -13.71 -10.23
CA SER A 37 -3.52 -13.19 -11.08
C SER A 37 -3.59 -11.66 -11.23
N SER A 38 -4.81 -11.11 -11.30
CA SER A 38 -5.08 -9.66 -11.29
C SER A 38 -4.60 -8.94 -10.03
N ALA A 39 -4.47 -9.65 -8.90
CA ALA A 39 -3.98 -9.10 -7.66
C ALA A 39 -2.44 -9.05 -7.59
N GLY A 40 -1.75 -9.66 -8.56
CA GLY A 40 -0.29 -9.63 -8.65
C GLY A 40 0.29 -8.22 -8.82
N GLN A 41 -0.49 -7.25 -9.30
CA GLN A 41 -0.08 -5.84 -9.35
C GLN A 41 -0.06 -5.15 -7.98
N PHE A 42 -0.71 -5.76 -6.97
CA PHE A 42 -0.79 -5.25 -5.59
C PHE A 42 0.14 -6.02 -4.64
N ALA A 43 0.91 -6.98 -5.17
CA ALA A 43 1.83 -7.80 -4.40
C ALA A 43 3.26 -7.28 -4.51
N PRO A 44 4.07 -7.34 -3.44
CA PRO A 44 5.49 -7.05 -3.51
C PRO A 44 6.17 -8.06 -4.44
N ILE A 45 7.05 -7.58 -5.31
CA ILE A 45 7.79 -8.42 -6.25
C ILE A 45 8.93 -9.09 -5.50
N CYS A 46 8.87 -10.41 -5.36
CA CYS A 46 9.99 -11.23 -4.91
C CYS A 46 11.06 -11.33 -6.01
N GLN A 47 12.33 -11.61 -5.67
CA GLN A 47 13.44 -11.63 -6.63
C GLN A 47 13.19 -12.48 -7.90
N ASP A 48 12.42 -13.57 -7.78
CA ASP A 48 12.10 -14.49 -8.87
C ASP A 48 10.64 -14.38 -9.37
N CYS A 49 9.89 -13.37 -8.92
CA CYS A 49 8.49 -13.19 -9.28
C CYS A 49 8.36 -12.36 -10.57
N SER A 50 7.89 -12.98 -11.66
CA SER A 50 7.53 -12.23 -12.86
C SER A 50 6.22 -11.43 -12.64
N PRO A 51 6.19 -10.11 -12.86
CA PRO A 51 4.99 -9.31 -12.66
C PRO A 51 3.84 -9.85 -13.52
N ARG A 52 2.63 -9.91 -12.95
CA ARG A 52 1.39 -10.29 -13.67
C ARG A 52 1.32 -11.74 -14.18
N GLN A 53 2.25 -12.62 -13.79
CA GLN A 53 2.06 -14.06 -14.00
C GLN A 53 1.16 -14.68 -12.93
N GLU A 54 0.38 -15.67 -13.35
CA GLU A 54 -0.31 -16.58 -12.44
C GLU A 54 0.74 -17.31 -11.59
N CYS A 55 0.56 -17.29 -10.28
CA CYS A 55 1.43 -17.97 -9.35
C CYS A 55 0.53 -18.74 -8.37
N ASP A 56 0.83 -20.01 -8.15
CA ASP A 56 0.08 -20.83 -7.20
C ASP A 56 0.31 -20.44 -5.75
N ALA A 57 1.36 -19.65 -5.48
CA ALA A 57 1.60 -19.08 -4.17
C ALA A 57 0.58 -17.98 -3.85
N ARG A 58 0.10 -17.97 -2.59
CA ARG A 58 -0.70 -16.85 -2.06
C ARG A 58 0.19 -15.61 -1.98
N LYS A 59 -0.15 -14.58 -2.76
CA LYS A 59 0.57 -13.30 -2.75
C LYS A 59 0.04 -12.43 -1.63
N LEU A 60 0.94 -11.85 -0.82
CA LEU A 60 0.58 -10.78 0.10
C LEU A 60 0.17 -9.57 -0.72
N VAL A 61 -1.01 -9.02 -0.50
CA VAL A 61 -1.53 -7.85 -1.23
C VAL A 61 -1.90 -6.74 -0.27
N VAL A 62 -1.59 -5.51 -0.66
CA VAL A 62 -1.99 -4.30 0.06
C VAL A 62 -3.03 -3.56 -0.77
N LEU A 63 -4.22 -3.39 -0.21
CA LEU A 63 -5.36 -2.66 -0.80
C LEU A 63 -5.52 -1.30 -0.11
#